data_AF-A0A2G4SG35-F1
#
_entry.id   AF-A0A2G4SG35-F1
#
_cell.length_a   1.000
_cell.length_b   1.000
_cell.length_c   1.000
_cell.angle_alpha   90.00
_cell.angle_beta   90.00
_cell.angle_gamma   90.00
#
_symmetry.space_group_name_H-M   'P 1'
#
loop_
_entity.id
_entity.type
_entity.pdbx_description
1 polymer ?
#
loop_
_entity_poly.entity_id
_entity_poly.type
_entity_poly.pdbx_seq_one_letter_code
_entity_poly.pdbx_strand_id
1 'polypeptide(L)'
;MLVKFFALFLFFTFTLVSARPGDRGHYTVNGLGKRKQQILKAGGGVWDLAIAMLESDHMITDYPYGDNKSGDAANFGIFKQNWFMLRTSTSQFKGQPASASNNGAVLNKRLAQDIKARQESQKFYGPDKWFGGHRNGESGLNNPYTQDITNYKNAINWIHDQLASDSKYLKDDTRFWVDVTPI
;
A
#
# COMPACT_ATOMS: atom_id res chain seq x y z
N MET A 1 -41.53 2.74 54.74
CA MET A 1 -40.54 1.94 53.98
C MET A 1 -40.29 2.62 52.64
N LEU A 2 -39.17 3.32 52.48
CA LEU A 2 -38.79 3.95 51.21
C LEU A 2 -37.49 3.28 50.74
N VAL A 3 -37.57 2.41 49.74
CA VAL A 3 -36.41 1.70 49.18
C VAL A 3 -35.69 2.66 48.23
N LYS A 4 -34.47 3.08 48.59
CA LYS A 4 -33.59 3.86 47.71
C LYS A 4 -32.92 2.93 46.71
N PHE A 5 -33.28 3.07 45.42
CA PHE A 5 -32.55 2.44 44.32
C PHE A 5 -31.21 3.15 44.12
N PHE A 6 -30.11 2.46 44.43
CA PHE A 6 -28.77 2.86 44.00
C PHE A 6 -28.53 2.31 42.59
N ALA A 7 -28.56 3.18 41.59
CA ALA A 7 -28.11 2.85 40.24
C ALA A 7 -26.59 3.00 40.18
N LEU A 8 -25.87 1.87 40.11
CA LEU A 8 -24.44 1.83 39.88
C LEU A 8 -24.18 2.03 38.37
N PHE A 9 -23.77 3.23 37.97
CA PHE A 9 -23.32 3.52 36.61
C PHE A 9 -21.90 2.96 36.42
N LEU A 10 -21.78 1.86 35.67
CA LEU A 10 -20.49 1.31 35.26
C LEU A 10 -19.98 2.12 34.05
N PHE A 11 -19.02 3.02 34.29
CA PHE A 11 -18.33 3.72 33.21
C PHE A 11 -17.31 2.79 32.55
N PHE A 12 -17.67 2.22 31.39
CA PHE A 12 -16.68 1.61 30.49
C PHE A 12 -15.91 2.73 29.78
N THR A 13 -14.74 3.08 30.29
CA THR A 13 -13.78 3.92 29.56
C THR A 13 -13.17 3.09 28.44
N PHE A 14 -13.64 3.27 27.20
CA PHE A 14 -12.94 2.81 26.02
C PHE A 14 -11.69 3.68 25.82
N THR A 15 -10.53 3.18 26.24
CA THR A 15 -9.25 3.77 25.84
C THR A 15 -9.03 3.48 24.36
N LEU A 16 -9.18 4.51 23.52
CA LEU A 16 -8.67 4.51 22.15
C LEU A 16 -7.15 4.46 22.21
N VAL A 17 -6.58 3.25 22.13
CA VAL A 17 -5.15 3.09 21.90
C VAL A 17 -4.90 3.42 20.43
N SER A 18 -4.38 4.60 20.15
CA SER A 18 -3.85 4.92 18.82
C SER A 18 -2.63 4.03 18.58
N ALA A 19 -2.57 3.40 17.40
CA ALA A 19 -1.37 2.70 16.96
C ALA A 19 -0.17 3.66 16.96
N ARG A 20 0.99 3.19 17.41
CA ARG A 20 2.27 3.90 17.33
C ARG A 20 2.94 3.59 15.99
N PRO A 21 3.75 4.50 15.43
CA PRO A 21 4.52 4.22 14.22
C PRO A 21 5.32 2.91 14.34
N GLY A 22 5.12 1.98 13.40
CA GLY A 22 5.72 0.65 13.41
C GLY A 22 4.94 -0.44 14.17
N ASP A 23 3.81 -0.10 14.81
CA ASP A 23 2.81 -1.07 15.26
C ASP A 23 2.32 -1.89 14.08
N ARG A 24 1.96 -3.14 14.36
CA ARG A 24 1.63 -4.11 13.33
C ARG A 24 0.68 -5.15 13.85
N GLY A 25 -0.03 -5.80 12.95
CA GLY A 25 -0.97 -6.85 13.32
C GLY A 25 -1.65 -7.45 12.12
N HIS A 26 -2.80 -8.08 12.38
CA HIS A 26 -3.65 -8.62 11.35
C HIS A 26 -5.13 -8.53 11.73
N TYR A 27 -5.98 -8.51 10.72
CA TYR A 27 -7.44 -8.63 10.86
C TYR A 27 -8.03 -9.19 9.57
N THR A 28 -9.32 -9.56 9.61
CA THR A 28 -10.03 -10.11 8.45
C THR A 28 -10.63 -9.00 7.61
N VAL A 29 -10.39 -9.05 6.30
CA VAL A 29 -11.02 -8.20 5.28
C VAL A 29 -11.79 -9.09 4.33
N ASN A 30 -13.12 -9.07 4.43
CA ASN A 30 -14.01 -9.95 3.67
C ASN A 30 -13.76 -9.85 2.16
N GLY A 31 -13.48 -10.99 1.53
CA GLY A 31 -13.21 -11.09 0.09
C GLY A 31 -11.77 -10.79 -0.34
N LEU A 32 -10.88 -10.43 0.59
CA LEU A 32 -9.47 -10.15 0.28
C LEU A 32 -8.75 -11.38 -0.28
N GLY A 33 -9.10 -12.59 0.14
CA GLY A 33 -8.55 -13.83 -0.40
C GLY A 33 -8.81 -14.01 -1.89
N LYS A 34 -10.04 -13.71 -2.34
CA LYS A 34 -10.37 -13.67 -3.77
C LYS A 34 -9.55 -12.60 -4.49
N ARG A 35 -9.35 -11.45 -3.87
CA ARG A 35 -8.56 -10.36 -4.44
C ARG A 35 -7.07 -10.70 -4.57
N LYS A 36 -6.46 -11.33 -3.56
CA LYS A 36 -5.09 -11.85 -3.63
C LYS A 36 -4.93 -12.79 -4.83
N GLN A 37 -5.89 -13.69 -5.03
CA GLN A 37 -5.89 -14.61 -6.17
C GLN A 37 -6.03 -13.89 -7.52
N GLN A 38 -6.78 -12.79 -7.61
CA GLN A 38 -6.84 -11.99 -8.83
C GLN A 38 -5.48 -11.34 -9.16
N ILE A 39 -4.78 -10.81 -8.16
CA ILE A 39 -3.45 -10.20 -8.33
C ILE A 39 -2.44 -11.25 -8.80
N LEU A 40 -2.39 -12.41 -8.14
CA LEU A 40 -1.50 -13.50 -8.52
C LEU A 40 -1.77 -14.00 -9.96
N LYS A 41 -3.04 -14.16 -10.34
CA LYS A 41 -3.42 -14.55 -11.71
C LYS A 41 -3.12 -13.48 -12.77
N ALA A 42 -3.06 -12.20 -12.38
CA ALA A 42 -2.72 -11.10 -13.26
C ALA A 42 -1.20 -10.88 -13.45
N GLY A 43 -0.37 -11.78 -12.90
CA GLY A 43 1.09 -11.75 -13.02
C GLY A 43 1.82 -11.21 -11.79
N GLY A 44 1.11 -10.94 -10.70
CA GLY A 44 1.71 -10.53 -9.42
C GLY A 44 2.32 -11.72 -8.68
N GLY A 45 3.34 -11.45 -7.86
CA GLY A 45 3.91 -12.37 -6.88
C GLY A 45 3.53 -12.00 -5.44
N VAL A 46 4.07 -12.76 -4.49
CA VAL A 46 3.89 -12.50 -3.04
C VAL A 46 4.43 -11.11 -2.65
N TRP A 47 5.52 -10.69 -3.29
CA TRP A 47 6.09 -9.35 -3.11
C TRP A 47 5.13 -8.23 -3.55
N ASP A 48 4.45 -8.40 -4.68
CA ASP A 48 3.44 -7.44 -5.15
C ASP A 48 2.25 -7.39 -4.17
N LEU A 49 1.81 -8.54 -3.65
CA LEU A 49 0.78 -8.58 -2.60
C LEU A 49 1.18 -7.80 -1.36
N ALA A 50 2.43 -7.96 -0.89
CA ALA A 50 2.89 -7.27 0.32
C ALA A 50 2.88 -5.74 0.15
N ILE A 51 3.32 -5.23 -1.00
CA ILE A 51 3.27 -3.80 -1.33
C ILE A 51 1.81 -3.32 -1.35
N ALA A 52 0.96 -3.96 -2.14
CA ALA A 52 -0.45 -3.56 -2.27
C ALA A 52 -1.21 -3.65 -0.93
N MET A 53 -0.85 -4.61 -0.07
CA MET A 53 -1.44 -4.79 1.25
C MET A 53 -1.13 -3.64 2.20
N LEU A 54 0.08 -3.07 2.11
CA LEU A 54 0.42 -1.89 2.91
C LEU A 54 -0.36 -0.66 2.43
N GLU A 55 -0.54 -0.50 1.12
CA GLU A 55 -1.13 0.70 0.50
C GLU A 55 -2.65 0.84 0.71
N SER A 56 -3.37 -0.28 0.86
CA SER A 56 -4.82 -0.24 1.14
C SER A 56 -5.33 -1.54 1.75
N ASP A 57 -6.48 -1.45 2.43
CA ASP A 57 -7.12 -2.59 3.08
C ASP A 57 -7.59 -3.67 2.11
N HIS A 58 -8.11 -3.24 0.96
CA HIS A 58 -8.77 -4.10 -0.01
C HIS A 58 -7.92 -4.36 -1.27
N MET A 59 -6.73 -3.76 -1.40
CA MET A 59 -5.89 -3.82 -2.62
C MET A 59 -6.65 -3.43 -3.89
N ILE A 60 -7.44 -2.37 -3.80
CA ILE A 60 -8.23 -1.78 -4.89
C ILE A 60 -7.91 -0.28 -5.02
N THR A 61 -8.54 0.40 -5.98
CA THR A 61 -8.27 1.80 -6.31
C THR A 61 -9.49 2.69 -6.07
N ASP A 62 -10.09 2.58 -4.88
CA ASP A 62 -11.26 3.37 -4.44
C ASP A 62 -10.88 4.62 -3.62
N TYR A 63 -9.58 4.84 -3.40
CA TYR A 63 -9.05 6.05 -2.80
C TYR A 63 -9.28 7.28 -3.71
N PRO A 64 -9.26 8.52 -3.15
CA PRO A 64 -9.47 9.74 -3.92
C PRO A 64 -8.56 9.80 -5.15
N TYR A 65 -9.04 10.39 -6.25
CA TYR A 65 -8.29 10.43 -7.50
C TYR A 65 -6.88 11.01 -7.29
N GLY A 66 -5.86 10.30 -7.78
CA GLY A 66 -4.46 10.69 -7.61
C GLY A 66 -3.98 10.70 -6.15
N ASP A 67 -4.74 10.11 -5.21
CA ASP A 67 -4.55 10.23 -3.76
C ASP A 67 -4.56 11.70 -3.27
N ASN A 68 -5.40 12.53 -3.90
CA ASN A 68 -5.46 13.99 -3.73
C ASN A 68 -4.17 14.72 -4.13
N LYS A 69 -3.30 14.08 -4.93
CA LYS A 69 -2.06 14.65 -5.47
C LYS A 69 -2.19 14.85 -6.98
N SER A 70 -1.33 15.71 -7.53
CA SER A 70 -1.30 16.06 -8.96
C SER A 70 0.12 16.05 -9.52
N GLY A 71 0.23 16.10 -10.85
CA GLY A 71 1.52 16.06 -11.53
C GLY A 71 2.31 14.81 -11.19
N ASP A 72 3.60 14.97 -10.93
CA ASP A 72 4.52 13.88 -10.62
C ASP A 72 4.21 13.12 -9.33
N ALA A 73 3.47 13.74 -8.40
CA ALA A 73 3.07 13.14 -7.14
C ALA A 73 1.74 12.36 -7.22
N ALA A 74 0.97 12.47 -8.31
CA ALA A 74 -0.31 11.78 -8.45
C ALA A 74 -0.14 10.25 -8.38
N ASN A 75 -0.93 9.57 -7.54
CA ASN A 75 -0.82 8.14 -7.31
C ASN A 75 -1.88 7.31 -8.05
N PHE A 76 -1.45 6.23 -8.72
CA PHE A 76 -2.32 5.33 -9.49
C PHE A 76 -2.08 3.85 -9.18
N GLY A 77 -3.09 3.02 -9.42
CA GLY A 77 -3.03 1.58 -9.23
C GLY A 77 -3.11 1.15 -7.77
N ILE A 78 -3.10 -0.17 -7.54
CA ILE A 78 -3.22 -0.77 -6.21
C ILE A 78 -1.99 -0.54 -5.35
N PHE A 79 -0.87 -0.16 -5.96
CA PHE A 79 0.38 0.15 -5.28
C PHE A 79 0.52 1.65 -4.99
N LYS A 80 -0.44 2.49 -5.41
CA LYS A 80 -0.31 3.96 -5.35
C LYS A 80 0.99 4.48 -6.01
N GLN A 81 1.35 3.94 -7.18
CA GLN A 81 2.55 4.35 -7.91
C GLN A 81 2.45 5.83 -8.30
N ASN A 82 3.45 6.64 -7.94
CA ASN A 82 3.48 8.04 -8.33
C ASN A 82 3.82 8.22 -9.82
N TRP A 83 3.28 9.27 -10.43
CA TRP A 83 3.43 9.53 -11.86
C TRP A 83 4.90 9.72 -12.29
N PHE A 84 5.74 10.32 -11.44
CA PHE A 84 7.17 10.45 -11.72
C PHE A 84 7.84 9.09 -11.96
N MET A 85 7.62 8.12 -11.06
CA MET A 85 8.17 6.77 -11.22
C MET A 85 7.61 6.12 -12.50
N LEU A 86 6.30 6.23 -12.74
CA LEU A 86 5.66 5.68 -13.93
C LEU A 86 6.29 6.23 -15.22
N ARG A 87 6.34 7.55 -15.39
CA ARG A 87 6.78 8.21 -16.64
C ARG A 87 8.28 8.13 -16.89
N THR A 88 9.08 7.73 -15.89
CA THR A 88 10.54 7.65 -16.02
C THR A 88 11.03 6.21 -16.21
N SER A 89 10.29 5.22 -15.72
CA SER A 89 10.80 3.85 -15.59
C SER A 89 9.93 2.73 -16.18
N THR A 90 8.76 3.03 -16.71
CA THR A 90 7.83 2.02 -17.26
C THR A 90 7.68 2.17 -18.76
N SER A 91 7.58 1.07 -19.51
CA SER A 91 7.50 1.14 -20.98
C SER A 91 6.24 1.87 -21.46
N GLN A 92 5.16 1.79 -20.69
CA GLN A 92 3.86 2.37 -21.04
C GLN A 92 3.83 3.90 -20.99
N PHE A 93 4.62 4.51 -20.08
CA PHE A 93 4.56 5.95 -19.83
C PHE A 93 5.90 6.67 -20.05
N LYS A 94 6.97 5.94 -20.42
CA LYS A 94 8.31 6.50 -20.54
C LYS A 94 8.35 7.75 -21.42
N GLY A 95 8.89 8.83 -20.87
CA GLY A 95 9.11 10.10 -21.60
C GLY A 95 7.90 11.03 -21.64
N GLN A 96 6.76 10.65 -21.05
CA GLN A 96 5.64 11.58 -20.92
C GLN A 96 5.95 12.72 -19.92
N PRO A 97 5.35 13.91 -20.11
CA PRO A 97 5.56 15.04 -19.20
C PRO A 97 4.77 14.89 -17.89
N ALA A 98 5.18 15.63 -16.86
CA ALA A 98 4.48 15.65 -15.56
C ALA A 98 3.01 16.11 -15.68
N SER A 99 2.71 17.00 -16.63
CA SER A 99 1.34 17.47 -16.93
C SER A 99 0.41 16.39 -17.47
N ALA A 100 0.95 15.25 -17.93
CA ALA A 100 0.19 14.13 -18.47
C ALA A 100 -0.19 13.08 -17.41
N SER A 101 -0.10 13.40 -16.11
CA SER A 101 -0.38 12.46 -15.01
C SER A 101 -1.72 11.73 -15.12
N ASN A 102 -2.75 12.36 -15.70
CA ASN A 102 -4.05 11.72 -15.94
C ASN A 102 -3.97 10.44 -16.80
N ASN A 103 -2.93 10.27 -17.61
CA ASN A 103 -2.71 9.04 -18.37
C ASN A 103 -2.44 7.83 -17.46
N GLY A 104 -1.93 8.05 -16.24
CA GLY A 104 -1.72 7.01 -15.24
C GLY A 104 -3.02 6.39 -14.71
N ALA A 105 -4.15 7.09 -14.82
CA ALA A 105 -5.46 6.63 -14.34
C ALA A 105 -5.94 5.34 -15.02
N VAL A 106 -5.38 4.97 -16.17
CA VAL A 106 -5.63 3.68 -16.82
C VAL A 106 -5.29 2.49 -15.91
N LEU A 107 -4.30 2.64 -15.02
CA LEU A 107 -3.85 1.59 -14.10
C LEU A 107 -4.92 1.25 -13.05
N ASN A 108 -5.76 2.21 -12.67
CA ASN A 108 -6.89 1.99 -11.75
C ASN A 108 -7.92 0.99 -12.29
N LYS A 109 -7.92 0.72 -13.60
CA LYS A 109 -8.87 -0.18 -14.28
C LYS A 109 -8.19 -1.39 -14.91
N ARG A 110 -6.85 -1.45 -14.94
CA ARG A 110 -6.08 -2.44 -15.71
C ARG A 110 -5.02 -3.10 -14.81
N LEU A 111 -5.47 -4.03 -13.97
CA LEU A 111 -4.62 -4.71 -12.97
C LEU A 111 -3.32 -5.30 -13.54
N ALA A 112 -3.38 -6.00 -14.68
CA ALA A 112 -2.18 -6.59 -15.28
C ALA A 112 -1.19 -5.52 -15.77
N GLN A 113 -1.67 -4.36 -16.24
CA GLN A 113 -0.81 -3.24 -16.63
C GLN A 113 -0.19 -2.57 -15.40
N ASP A 114 -0.96 -2.43 -14.32
CA ASP A 114 -0.51 -1.88 -13.05
C ASP A 114 0.65 -2.70 -12.44
N ILE A 115 0.45 -4.02 -12.34
CA ILE A 115 1.48 -4.97 -11.88
C ILE A 115 2.73 -4.90 -12.76
N LYS A 116 2.55 -4.93 -14.08
CA LYS A 116 3.67 -4.85 -15.03
C LYS A 116 4.44 -3.55 -14.87
N ALA A 117 3.75 -2.41 -14.76
CA ALA A 117 4.37 -1.10 -14.57
C ALA A 117 5.22 -1.07 -13.28
N ARG A 118 4.70 -1.61 -12.18
CA ARG A 118 5.43 -1.67 -10.91
C ARG A 118 6.68 -2.54 -11.01
N GLN A 119 6.56 -3.72 -11.62
CA GLN A 119 7.67 -4.65 -11.84
C GLN A 119 8.75 -4.06 -12.76
N GLU A 120 8.37 -3.40 -13.86
CA GLU A 120 9.28 -2.68 -14.74
C GLU A 120 10.01 -1.55 -14.02
N SER A 121 9.27 -0.76 -13.23
CA SER A 121 9.82 0.34 -12.46
C SER A 121 10.87 -0.13 -11.46
N GLN A 122 10.59 -1.20 -10.71
CA GLN A 122 11.56 -1.77 -9.77
C GLN A 122 12.77 -2.36 -10.50
N LYS A 123 12.57 -3.00 -11.65
CA LYS A 123 13.67 -3.53 -12.47
C LYS A 123 14.58 -2.41 -13.00
N PHE A 124 14.00 -1.28 -13.40
CA PHE A 124 14.75 -0.14 -13.95
C PHE A 124 15.62 0.53 -12.88
N TYR A 125 15.05 0.84 -11.71
CA TYR A 125 15.77 1.55 -10.65
C TYR A 125 16.62 0.63 -9.76
N GLY A 126 16.29 -0.65 -9.69
CA GLY A 126 16.75 -1.54 -8.63
C GLY A 126 15.93 -1.35 -7.34
N PRO A 127 15.90 -2.34 -6.43
CA PRO A 127 14.99 -2.35 -5.28
C PRO A 127 15.10 -1.13 -4.35
N ASP A 128 16.32 -0.76 -3.94
CA ASP A 128 16.50 0.31 -2.95
C ASP A 128 16.10 1.68 -3.50
N LYS A 129 16.52 2.00 -4.73
CA LYS A 129 16.08 3.24 -5.39
C LYS A 129 14.59 3.20 -5.69
N TRP A 130 14.03 2.06 -6.10
CA TRP A 130 12.60 1.96 -6.30
C TRP A 130 11.82 2.27 -5.03
N PHE A 131 12.24 1.75 -3.87
CA PHE A 131 11.61 2.10 -2.59
C PHE A 131 11.70 3.59 -2.29
N GLY A 132 12.88 4.20 -2.48
CA GLY A 132 13.03 5.64 -2.28
C GLY A 132 12.15 6.45 -3.22
N GLY A 133 12.14 6.11 -4.50
CA GLY A 133 11.34 6.79 -5.52
C GLY A 133 9.84 6.56 -5.39
N HIS A 134 9.42 5.36 -4.99
CA HIS A 134 8.03 5.03 -4.73
C HIS A 134 7.52 5.82 -3.53
N ARG A 135 8.30 5.82 -2.44
CA ARG A 135 7.94 6.49 -1.20
C ARG A 135 7.96 8.02 -1.31
N ASN A 136 9.02 8.60 -1.87
CA ASN A 136 9.27 10.05 -1.81
C ASN A 136 9.71 10.67 -3.16
N GLY A 137 9.24 10.10 -4.26
CA GLY A 137 9.45 10.62 -5.62
C GLY A 137 10.93 10.82 -5.97
N GLU A 138 11.20 11.82 -6.80
CA GLU A 138 12.58 12.14 -7.23
C GLU A 138 13.54 12.38 -6.04
N SER A 139 13.06 13.02 -4.97
CA SER A 139 13.89 13.28 -3.79
C SER A 139 14.32 11.98 -3.09
N GLY A 140 13.44 10.99 -3.02
CA GLY A 140 13.76 9.67 -2.46
C GLY A 140 14.65 8.82 -3.38
N LEU A 141 14.64 9.02 -4.70
CA LEU A 141 15.64 8.41 -5.58
C LEU A 141 17.06 8.89 -5.26
N ASN A 142 17.19 10.18 -4.93
CA ASN A 142 18.47 10.81 -4.63
C ASN A 142 18.96 10.49 -3.21
N ASN A 143 18.06 10.12 -2.30
CA ASN A 143 18.39 9.71 -0.94
C ASN A 143 17.54 8.49 -0.49
N PRO A 144 17.82 7.28 -0.99
CA PRO A 144 16.96 6.11 -0.80
C PRO A 144 17.07 5.44 0.57
N TYR A 145 17.89 5.99 1.48
CA TYR A 145 18.19 5.39 2.79
C TYR A 145 17.80 6.29 3.96
N THR A 146 16.84 7.21 3.76
CA THR A 146 16.26 7.93 4.91
C THR A 146 15.57 6.96 5.86
N GLN A 147 15.38 7.39 7.11
CA GLN A 147 14.66 6.58 8.10
C GLN A 147 13.23 6.27 7.67
N ASP A 148 12.53 7.22 7.03
CA ASP A 148 11.18 7.04 6.51
C ASP A 148 11.11 5.94 5.44
N ILE A 149 12.00 5.99 4.45
CA ILE A 149 12.08 4.98 3.39
C ILE A 149 12.45 3.60 3.96
N THR A 150 13.36 3.58 4.94
CA THR A 150 13.75 2.35 5.63
C THR A 150 12.58 1.75 6.41
N ASN A 151 11.80 2.57 7.11
CA ASN A 151 10.60 2.12 7.84
C ASN A 151 9.56 1.53 6.88
N TYR A 152 9.30 2.21 5.75
CA TYR A 152 8.38 1.74 4.72
C TYR A 152 8.85 0.40 4.11
N LYS A 153 10.14 0.27 3.78
CA LYS A 153 10.74 -0.98 3.28
C LYS A 153 10.61 -2.12 4.30
N ASN A 154 10.90 -1.85 5.57
CA ASN A 154 10.81 -2.84 6.64
C ASN A 154 9.37 -3.29 6.90
N ALA A 155 8.39 -2.40 6.76
CA ALA A 155 6.98 -2.74 6.85
C ALA A 155 6.58 -3.76 5.77
N ILE A 156 6.97 -3.51 4.51
CA ILE A 156 6.68 -4.41 3.39
C ILE A 156 7.38 -5.76 3.55
N ASN A 157 8.65 -5.77 3.98
CA ASN A 157 9.36 -7.01 4.29
C ASN A 157 8.62 -7.83 5.37
N TRP A 158 8.18 -7.17 6.45
CA TRP A 158 7.45 -7.86 7.50
C TRP A 158 6.13 -8.47 6.99
N ILE A 159 5.35 -7.73 6.20
CA ILE A 159 4.12 -8.23 5.57
C ILE A 159 4.43 -9.41 4.64
N HIS A 160 5.48 -9.31 3.84
CA HIS A 160 5.92 -10.38 2.96
C HIS A 160 6.24 -11.66 3.75
N ASP A 161 6.98 -11.54 4.86
CA ASP A 161 7.33 -12.67 5.72
C ASP A 161 6.08 -13.32 6.32
N GLN A 162 5.06 -12.52 6.69
CA GLN A 162 3.79 -13.07 7.17
C GLN A 162 3.06 -13.84 6.05
N LEU A 163 2.97 -13.27 4.85
CA LEU A 163 2.34 -13.93 3.69
C LEU A 163 3.06 -15.23 3.29
N ALA A 164 4.39 -15.26 3.42
CA ALA A 164 5.21 -16.42 3.09
C ALA A 164 5.22 -17.51 4.18
N SER A 165 4.85 -17.16 5.42
CA SER A 165 4.90 -18.09 6.57
C SER A 165 3.93 -19.27 6.44
N ASP A 166 2.80 -19.10 5.75
CA ASP A 166 1.80 -20.14 5.53
C ASP A 166 1.04 -19.85 4.22
N SER A 167 1.00 -20.83 3.32
CA SER A 167 0.32 -20.72 2.02
C SER A 167 -1.16 -20.37 2.11
N LYS A 168 -1.82 -20.60 3.26
CA LYS A 168 -3.22 -20.17 3.48
C LYS A 168 -3.38 -18.66 3.36
N TYR A 169 -2.37 -17.88 3.75
CA TYR A 169 -2.42 -16.41 3.74
C TYR A 169 -2.42 -15.82 2.33
N LEU A 170 -2.11 -16.63 1.32
CA LEU A 170 -2.25 -16.24 -0.09
C LEU A 170 -3.69 -16.40 -0.61
N LYS A 171 -4.57 -17.05 0.15
CA LYS A 171 -5.92 -17.45 -0.27
C LYS A 171 -7.02 -16.98 0.67
N ASP A 172 -6.70 -16.73 1.93
CA ASP A 172 -7.66 -16.30 2.95
C ASP A 172 -7.85 -14.76 2.97
N ASP A 173 -8.77 -14.34 3.83
CA ASP A 173 -9.15 -12.94 4.00
C ASP A 173 -8.28 -12.19 5.04
N THR A 174 -7.17 -12.78 5.48
CA THR A 174 -6.28 -12.15 6.47
C THR A 174 -5.49 -11.00 5.83
N ARG A 175 -5.63 -9.78 6.36
CA ARG A 175 -4.75 -8.65 6.06
C ARG A 175 -3.70 -8.53 7.16
N PHE A 176 -2.43 -8.45 6.78
CA PHE A 176 -1.36 -8.00 7.67
C PHE A 176 -1.12 -6.51 7.45
N TRP A 177 -0.89 -5.76 8.52
CA TRP A 177 -0.70 -4.33 8.44
C TRP A 177 0.45 -3.87 9.32
N VAL A 178 1.05 -2.74 8.94
CA VAL A 178 2.02 -1.99 9.73
C VAL A 178 1.62 -0.52 9.65
N ASP A 179 1.59 0.18 10.77
CA ASP A 179 1.34 1.62 10.80
C ASP A 179 2.57 2.37 10.27
N VAL A 180 2.42 2.94 9.08
CA VAL A 180 3.41 3.79 8.43
C VAL A 180 2.73 5.09 8.09
N THR A 181 3.22 6.18 8.68
CA THR A 181 2.66 7.53 8.50
C THR A 181 2.61 7.89 7.00
N PRO A 182 1.47 8.35 6.45
CA PRO A 182 1.41 8.83 5.06
C PRO A 182 2.28 10.07 4.82
N ILE A 183 2.72 10.26 3.57
CA ILE A 183 3.40 11.48 3.10
C ILE A 183 2.76 12.03 1.80
#